data_AF-A0A449DBR5-F1
#
_entry.id   AF-A0A449DBR5-F1
#
_cell.length_a   1.000
_cell.length_b   1.000
_cell.length_c   1.000
_cell.angle_alpha   90.00
_cell.angle_beta   90.00
_cell.angle_gamma   90.00
#
_symmetry.space_group_name_H-M   'P 1'
#
loop_
_entity.id
_entity.type
_entity.pdbx_description
1 polymer ?
#
loop_
_entity_poly.entity_id
_entity_poly.type
_entity_poly.pdbx_seq_one_letter_code
_entity_poly.pdbx_strand_id
1 'polypeptide(L)' 'MPGAFVFLFVTPDGVDPETAAVNHSPEVLFDDAHLPDQAAALATLAWERSLRG' A
#
# COMPACT_ATOMS: atom_id res chain seq x y z
N MET A 1 -16.47 -4.15 14.87
CA MET A 1 -14.99 -4.13 14.89
C MET A 1 -14.53 -2.86 14.19
N PRO A 2 -14.01 -1.84 14.91
CA PRO A 2 -13.40 -0.70 14.26
C PRO A 2 -12.07 -1.13 13.62
N GLY A 3 -11.87 -0.77 12.37
CA GLY A 3 -10.66 -1.02 11.60
C GLY A 3 -10.40 0.15 10.66
N ALA A 4 -9.18 0.26 10.15
CA ALA A 4 -8.78 1.27 9.19
C ALA A 4 -8.13 0.58 7.98
N PHE A 5 -8.33 1.15 6.79
CA PHE A 5 -7.59 0.80 5.60
C PHE A 5 -6.58 1.90 5.29
N VAL A 6 -5.36 1.51 4.96
CA VAL A 6 -4.31 2.40 4.45
C VAL A 6 -4.01 1.97 3.03
N PHE A 7 -4.07 2.91 2.09
CA PHE A 7 -3.72 2.68 0.69
C PHE A 7 -2.40 3.37 0.39
N LEU A 8 -1.47 2.65 -0.21
CA LEU A 8 -0.19 3.20 -0.68
C LEU A 8 -0.23 3.28 -2.20
N PHE A 9 -0.02 4.48 -2.73
CA PHE A 9 0.09 4.69 -4.18
C PHE A 9 1.47 4.24 -4.63
N VAL A 10 1.50 3.19 -5.47
CA VAL A 10 2.72 2.54 -5.98
C VAL A 10 2.66 2.39 -7.50
N THR A 11 2.22 3.46 -8.17
CA THR A 11 2.27 3.53 -9.64
C THR A 11 3.71 3.42 -10.11
N PRO A 12 4.05 2.50 -11.04
CA PRO A 12 5.43 2.37 -11.52
C PRO A 12 5.97 3.64 -12.17
N ASP A 13 7.28 3.84 -12.07
CA ASP A 13 7.97 4.94 -12.73
C ASP A 13 7.71 4.95 -14.24
N GLY A 14 7.42 6.14 -14.78
CA GLY A 14 7.11 6.34 -16.19
C GLY A 14 5.66 6.03 -16.60
N VAL A 15 4.82 5.54 -15.68
CA VAL A 15 3.37 5.46 -15.90
C VAL A 15 2.73 6.78 -15.47
N ASP A 16 1.95 7.39 -16.36
CA ASP A 16 1.21 8.63 -16.06
C ASP A 16 0.09 8.36 -15.04
N PRO A 17 0.15 8.93 -13.82
CA PRO A 17 -0.85 8.68 -12.78
C PRO A 17 -2.27 9.14 -13.16
N GLU A 18 -2.40 10.13 -14.06
CA GLU A 18 -3.71 10.65 -14.47
C GLU A 18 -4.47 9.69 -15.40
N THR A 19 -3.76 8.75 -16.03
CA THR A 19 -4.34 7.79 -16.98
C THR A 19 -4.18 6.33 -16.55
N ALA A 20 -3.48 6.08 -15.45
CA ALA A 20 -3.24 4.75 -14.91
C ALA A 20 -4.55 4.03 -14.52
N ALA A 21 -4.59 2.71 -14.78
CA ALA A 21 -5.71 1.88 -14.34
C ALA A 21 -5.79 1.81 -12.80
N VAL A 22 -7.01 1.87 -12.26
CA VAL A 22 -7.25 1.87 -10.81
C VAL A 22 -7.25 0.46 -10.20
N ASN A 23 -7.13 0.35 -8.87
CA ASN A 23 -6.90 -0.89 -8.10
C ASN A 23 -7.93 -2.03 -8.26
N HIS A 24 -9.01 -1.84 -9.02
CA HIS A 24 -10.02 -2.87 -9.33
C HIS A 24 -10.10 -3.22 -10.82
N SER A 25 -9.25 -2.62 -11.66
CA SER A 25 -9.11 -3.00 -13.07
C SER A 25 -8.20 -4.23 -13.21
N PRO A 26 -8.45 -5.12 -14.19
CA PRO A 26 -7.50 -6.17 -14.55
C PRO A 26 -6.19 -5.64 -15.17
N GLU A 27 -6.14 -4.36 -15.55
CA GLU A 27 -4.97 -3.71 -16.17
C GLU A 27 -4.11 -2.92 -15.17
N VAL A 28 -4.47 -2.89 -13.89
CA VAL A 28 -3.70 -2.15 -12.88
C VAL A 28 -2.28 -2.70 -12.75
N LEU A 29 -1.32 -1.79 -12.64
CA LEU A 29 0.08 -2.11 -12.38
C LEU A 29 0.48 -1.60 -11.00
N PHE A 30 1.23 -2.42 -10.27
CA PHE A 30 1.83 -2.06 -8.99
C PHE A 30 3.34 -2.19 -9.09
N ASP A 31 4.07 -1.25 -8.50
CA ASP A 31 5.52 -1.37 -8.35
C ASP A 31 5.87 -2.26 -7.16
N ASP A 32 6.25 -3.50 -7.47
CA ASP A 32 6.64 -4.52 -6.48
C ASP A 32 7.85 -4.13 -5.63
N ALA A 33 8.66 -3.15 -6.06
CA ALA A 33 9.77 -2.64 -5.26
C ALA A 33 9.32 -2.08 -3.90
N HIS A 34 8.06 -1.64 -3.81
CA HIS A 34 7.48 -1.05 -2.60
C HIS A 34 6.82 -2.08 -1.67
N LEU A 35 6.64 -3.34 -2.09
CA LEU A 35 6.01 -4.38 -1.27
C LEU A 35 6.69 -4.56 0.11
N PRO A 36 8.04 -4.53 0.22
CA PRO A 36 8.70 -4.61 1.53
C PRO A 36 8.35 -3.45 2.47
N ASP A 37 8.23 -2.23 1.93
CA ASP A 37 7.89 -1.04 2.73
C ASP A 37 6.45 -1.11 3.25
N GLN A 38 5.52 -1.63 2.43
CA GLN A 38 4.14 -1.85 2.85
C GLN A 38 4.06 -2.88 3.99
N ALA A 39 4.81 -3.97 3.88
CA ALA A 39 4.91 -4.98 4.93
C ALA A 39 5.53 -4.40 6.22
N ALA A 40 6.59 -3.61 6.10
CA ALA A 40 7.23 -2.93 7.22
C ALA A 40 6.29 -1.92 7.90
N ALA A 41 5.52 -1.15 7.13
CA ALA A 41 4.53 -0.21 7.67
C ALA A 41 3.45 -0.93 8.48
N LEU A 42 2.88 -2.01 7.95
CA LEU A 42 1.89 -2.81 8.66
C LEU A 42 2.45 -3.43 9.94
N ALA A 43 3.66 -4.01 9.85
CA ALA A 43 4.35 -4.60 11.01
C ALA A 43 4.65 -3.55 12.09
N THR A 44 5.05 -2.35 11.70
CA THR A 44 5.32 -1.23 12.62
C THR A 44 4.05 -0.80 13.37
N LEU A 45 2.94 -0.63 12.66
CA LEU A 45 1.65 -0.29 13.28
C LEU A 45 1.21 -1.36 14.30
N ALA A 46 1.36 -2.64 13.94
CA ALA A 46 1.05 -3.75 14.84
C ALA A 46 1.97 -3.77 16.07
N TRP A 47 3.27 -3.57 15.88
CA TRP A 47 4.27 -3.54 16.93
C TRP A 47 4.01 -2.39 17.92
N GLU A 48 3.84 -1.16 17.42
CA GLU A 48 3.53 -0.01 18.28
C GLU A 48 2.22 -0.19 19.04
N ARG A 49 1.21 -0.80 18.40
CA ARG A 49 -0.06 -1.11 19.07
C ARG A 49 0.13 -2.14 20.19
N SER A 50 1.02 -3.11 20.02
CA SER A 50 1.35 -4.12 21.03
C SER A 50 2.02 -3.51 22.25
N LEU A 51 2.85 -2.47 22.07
CA LEU A 51 3.53 -1.79 23.19
C LEU A 51 2.60 -0.89 24.01
N ARG A 52 1.39 -0.60 23.52
CA ARG A 52 0.36 0.17 24.24
C ARG A 52 -0.57 -0.69 25.08
N GLY A 53 -0.45 -2.02 24.99
CA GLY A 53 -1.16 -2.98 25.85
C GLY A 53 -0.39 -3.24 27.13
#